data_AF-A0A3B9NWL8-F1
#
_entry.id   AF-A0A3B9NWL8-F1
#
_cell.length_a   1.000
_cell.length_b   1.000
_cell.length_c   1.000
_cell.angle_alpha   90.00
_cell.angle_beta   90.00
_cell.angle_gamma   90.00
#
_symmetry.space_group_name_H-M   'P 1'
#
loop_
_entity.id
_entity.type
_entity.pdbx_description
1 polymer ?
#
loop_
_entity_poly.entity_id
_entity_poly.type
_entity_poly.pdbx_seq_one_letter_code
_entity_poly.pdbx_strand_id
1 'polypeptide(L)'
;TGFAPIKSVIEHALSLNIETVNLHWIGSNPQNIYLPNIAHAWDDALDDFHYEEHVAGFDLRTVSGNREATLLKLLDDIHAADKNMLKGDIYIAGPEDAVNVAEGFFLGKGLPKTRVAVASVK
;
A
#
# COMPACT_ATOMS: atom_id res chain seq x y z
N THR A 1 -2.69 8.01 -9.55
CA THR A 1 -1.91 9.14 -9.00
C THR A 1 -1.16 8.80 -7.73
N GLY A 2 -1.50 7.72 -6.98
CA GLY A 2 -0.74 7.30 -5.80
C GLY A 2 0.59 6.57 -6.06
N PHE A 3 0.84 6.04 -7.26
CA PHE A 3 2.04 5.21 -7.51
C PHE A 3 3.34 6.01 -7.63
N ALA A 4 3.29 7.27 -8.10
CA ALA A 4 4.50 8.07 -8.31
C ALA A 4 5.35 8.25 -7.04
N PRO A 5 4.78 8.64 -5.87
CA PRO A 5 5.57 8.71 -4.63
C PRO A 5 6.09 7.34 -4.19
N ILE A 6 5.30 6.27 -4.35
CA ILE A 6 5.71 4.90 -3.98
C ILE A 6 6.88 4.42 -4.83
N LYS A 7 6.85 4.65 -6.14
CA LYS A 7 7.97 4.36 -7.04
C LYS A 7 9.26 5.03 -6.57
N SER A 8 9.20 6.31 -6.18
CA SER A 8 10.38 7.01 -5.68
C SER A 8 10.92 6.43 -4.37
N VAL A 9 10.04 5.98 -3.46
CA VAL A 9 10.45 5.32 -2.22
C VAL A 9 11.09 3.96 -2.50
N ILE A 10 10.51 3.17 -3.40
CA ILE A 10 11.06 1.88 -3.84
C ILE A 10 12.44 2.07 -4.46
N GLU A 11 12.58 2.99 -5.42
CA GLU A 11 13.89 3.27 -6.05
C GLU A 11 14.94 3.70 -5.03
N HIS A 12 14.56 4.48 -4.02
CA HIS A 12 15.45 4.85 -2.93
C HIS A 12 15.81 3.66 -2.03
N ALA A 13 14.83 2.84 -1.64
CA ALA A 13 15.05 1.63 -0.84
C ALA A 13 16.02 0.66 -1.54
N LEU A 14 15.84 0.46 -2.84
CA LEU A 14 16.75 -0.34 -3.67
C LEU A 14 18.15 0.26 -3.72
N SER A 15 18.28 1.59 -3.83
CA SER A 15 19.59 2.25 -3.79
C SER A 15 20.34 2.08 -2.47
N LEU A 16 19.62 1.81 -1.38
CA LEU A 16 20.17 1.58 -0.05
C LEU A 16 20.41 0.09 0.27
N ASN A 17 20.12 -0.82 -0.68
CA ASN A 17 20.12 -2.28 -0.48
C ASN A 17 19.23 -2.69 0.71
N ILE A 18 18.04 -2.09 0.86
CA ILE A 18 17.05 -2.55 1.84
C ILE A 18 16.66 -4.00 1.53
N GLU A 19 16.64 -4.83 2.58
CA GLU A 19 16.58 -6.29 2.48
C GLU A 19 15.21 -6.85 2.06
N THR A 20 14.10 -6.12 2.16
CA THR A 20 12.78 -6.62 1.70
C THR A 20 11.80 -5.49 1.43
N VAL A 21 11.07 -5.57 0.31
CA VAL A 21 10.01 -4.62 -0.06
C VAL A 21 8.74 -5.37 -0.46
N ASN A 22 7.67 -5.18 0.31
CA ASN A 22 6.33 -5.70 -0.01
C ASN A 22 5.44 -4.57 -0.54
N LEU A 23 5.11 -4.61 -1.84
CA LEU A 23 4.23 -3.65 -2.50
C LEU A 23 2.81 -4.23 -2.64
N HIS A 24 1.87 -3.68 -1.86
CA HIS A 24 0.44 -3.96 -2.03
C HIS A 24 -0.23 -2.81 -2.79
N TRP A 25 -0.78 -3.08 -3.98
CA TRP A 25 -1.47 -2.09 -4.79
C TRP A 25 -2.98 -2.31 -4.80
N ILE A 26 -3.71 -1.43 -4.11
CA ILE A 26 -5.17 -1.47 -4.05
C ILE A 26 -5.77 -0.54 -5.13
N GLY A 27 -6.48 -1.10 -6.10
CA GLY A 27 -7.25 -0.38 -7.11
C GLY A 27 -8.75 -0.39 -6.81
N SER A 28 -9.48 0.65 -7.25
CA SER A 28 -10.96 0.66 -7.20
C SER A 28 -11.57 -0.45 -8.07
N ASN A 29 -10.93 -0.72 -9.20
CA ASN A 29 -11.16 -1.83 -10.13
C ASN A 29 -9.81 -2.22 -10.76
N PRO A 30 -9.73 -3.35 -11.49
CA PRO A 30 -8.47 -3.78 -12.12
C PRO A 30 -7.87 -2.73 -13.06
N GLN A 31 -8.69 -1.96 -13.78
CA GLN A 31 -8.22 -0.93 -14.71
C GLN A 31 -7.60 0.29 -14.01
N ASN A 32 -7.78 0.44 -12.70
CA ASN A 32 -7.19 1.53 -11.92
C ASN A 32 -5.80 1.19 -11.34
N ILE A 33 -5.35 -0.05 -11.48
CA ILE A 33 -3.95 -0.44 -11.27
C ILE A 33 -3.21 -0.13 -12.58
N TYR A 34 -2.52 1.00 -12.62
CA TYR A 34 -1.90 1.51 -13.85
C TYR A 34 -0.41 1.17 -13.88
N LEU A 35 0.12 0.78 -15.03
CA LEU A 35 1.53 0.35 -15.16
C LEU A 35 1.94 -0.83 -14.25
N PRO A 36 1.11 -1.88 -14.11
CA PRO A 36 1.48 -3.05 -13.29
C PRO A 36 2.77 -3.70 -13.79
N ASN A 37 3.06 -3.59 -15.09
CA ASN A 37 4.28 -4.11 -15.70
C ASN A 37 5.58 -3.62 -15.03
N ILE A 38 5.60 -2.41 -14.45
CA ILE A 38 6.79 -1.92 -13.73
C ILE A 38 6.97 -2.70 -12.43
N ALA A 39 5.88 -2.88 -11.68
CA ALA A 39 5.91 -3.63 -10.43
C ALA A 39 6.21 -5.11 -10.68
N HIS A 40 5.63 -5.72 -11.71
CA HIS A 40 5.98 -7.07 -12.15
C HIS A 40 7.45 -7.18 -12.57
N ALA A 41 7.99 -6.20 -13.29
CA ALA A 41 9.40 -6.24 -13.68
C ALA A 41 10.36 -6.16 -12.47
N TRP A 42 9.95 -5.50 -11.38
CA TRP A 42 10.70 -5.51 -10.13
C TRP A 42 10.58 -6.84 -9.39
N ASP A 43 9.37 -7.36 -9.28
CA ASP A 43 9.07 -8.67 -8.67
C ASP A 43 9.81 -9.82 -9.38
N ASP A 44 9.92 -9.77 -10.70
CA ASP A 44 10.66 -10.75 -11.50
C ASP A 44 12.18 -10.64 -11.37
N ALA A 45 12.70 -9.45 -11.03
CA ALA A 45 14.13 -9.14 -11.11
C ALA A 45 14.84 -9.02 -9.75
N LEU A 46 14.10 -8.87 -8.65
CA LEU A 46 14.63 -8.58 -7.33
C LEU A 46 14.19 -9.66 -6.35
N ASP A 47 15.16 -10.38 -5.77
CA ASP A 47 14.89 -11.56 -4.91
C ASP A 47 14.00 -11.24 -3.69
N ASP A 48 14.15 -10.05 -3.12
CA ASP A 48 13.42 -9.63 -1.91
C ASP A 48 12.37 -8.54 -2.20
N PHE A 49 11.84 -8.48 -3.42
CA PHE A 49 10.67 -7.67 -3.77
C PHE A 49 9.46 -8.57 -3.95
N HIS A 50 8.33 -8.20 -3.33
CA HIS A 50 7.07 -8.93 -3.44
C HIS A 50 5.95 -7.98 -3.85
N TYR A 51 5.26 -8.30 -4.94
CA TYR A 51 4.16 -7.50 -5.48
C TYR A 51 2.81 -8.23 -5.42
N GLU A 52 1.80 -7.56 -4.86
CA GLU A 52 0.43 -8.04 -4.89
C GLU A 52 -0.58 -6.95 -5.30
N GLU A 53 -1.50 -7.34 -6.17
CA GLU A 53 -2.63 -6.53 -6.60
C GLU A 53 -3.90 -6.86 -5.84
N HIS A 54 -4.63 -5.81 -5.47
CA HIS A 54 -5.85 -5.91 -4.69
C HIS A 54 -6.93 -5.03 -5.29
N VAL A 55 -8.20 -5.48 -5.26
CA VAL A 55 -9.33 -4.73 -5.79
C VAL A 55 -10.34 -4.43 -4.69
N ALA A 56 -10.55 -3.15 -4.42
CA ALA A 56 -11.48 -2.69 -3.41
C ALA A 56 -12.96 -2.87 -3.83
N GLY A 57 -13.26 -2.78 -5.12
CA GLY A 57 -14.62 -2.89 -5.66
C GLY A 57 -15.47 -1.63 -5.48
N PHE A 58 -14.87 -0.51 -5.06
CA PHE A 58 -15.50 0.80 -4.93
C PHE A 58 -14.49 1.93 -5.20
N ASP A 59 -14.99 3.16 -5.40
CA ASP A 59 -14.15 4.34 -5.61
C ASP A 59 -13.38 4.71 -4.33
N LEU A 60 -12.05 4.59 -4.37
CA LEU A 60 -11.16 4.89 -3.26
C LEU A 60 -11.07 6.39 -2.96
N ARG A 61 -11.60 7.26 -3.84
CA ARG A 61 -11.74 8.70 -3.57
C ARG A 61 -12.92 9.03 -2.65
N THR A 62 -13.83 8.09 -2.40
CA THR A 62 -14.97 8.28 -1.49
C THR A 62 -15.16 7.07 -0.60
N VAL A 63 -14.44 7.08 0.54
CA VAL A 63 -14.43 5.97 1.50
C VAL A 63 -15.23 6.37 2.73
N SER A 64 -16.43 5.80 2.87
CA SER A 64 -17.29 6.01 4.05
C SER A 64 -18.26 4.84 4.24
N GLY A 65 -18.74 4.66 5.48
CA GLY A 65 -19.72 3.64 5.83
C GLY A 65 -19.26 2.24 5.43
N ASN A 66 -20.05 1.52 4.63
CA ASN A 66 -19.71 0.17 4.20
C ASN A 66 -18.38 0.08 3.42
N ARG A 67 -17.99 1.13 2.69
CA ARG A 67 -16.73 1.15 1.92
C ARG A 67 -15.51 1.19 2.84
N GLU A 68 -15.61 1.93 3.94
CA GLU A 68 -14.58 1.97 4.97
C GLU A 68 -14.42 0.59 5.61
N ALA A 69 -15.53 -0.06 5.99
CA ALA A 69 -15.49 -1.42 6.53
C ALA A 69 -14.88 -2.43 5.55
N THR A 70 -15.18 -2.31 4.24
CA THR A 70 -14.57 -3.15 3.20
C THR A 70 -13.06 -2.89 3.07
N LEU A 71 -12.62 -1.63 3.10
CA LEU A 71 -11.19 -1.29 3.06
C LEU A 71 -10.44 -1.83 4.27
N LEU A 72 -11.00 -1.63 5.47
CA LEU A 72 -10.40 -2.13 6.72
C LEU A 72 -10.28 -3.65 6.71
N LYS A 73 -11.29 -4.36 6.21
CA LYS A 73 -11.23 -5.81 6.06
C LYS A 73 -10.10 -6.22 5.10
N LEU A 74 -9.98 -5.58 3.95
CA LEU A 74 -8.92 -5.86 2.98
C LEU A 74 -7.53 -5.65 3.60
N LEU A 75 -7.34 -4.56 4.36
CA LEU A 75 -6.08 -4.29 5.07
C LEU A 75 -5.79 -5.33 6.16
N ASP A 76 -6.81 -5.81 6.86
CA ASP A 76 -6.67 -6.88 7.86
C ASP A 76 -6.30 -8.21 7.22
N ASP A 77 -6.90 -8.55 6.07
CA ASP A 77 -6.58 -9.75 5.29
C ASP A 77 -5.11 -9.70 4.79
N ILE A 78 -4.65 -8.55 4.28
CA ILE A 78 -3.25 -8.32 3.89
C ILE A 78 -2.31 -8.50 5.09
N HIS A 79 -2.62 -7.84 6.21
CA HIS A 79 -1.82 -7.95 7.43
C HIS A 79 -1.78 -9.39 7.98
N ALA A 80 -2.87 -10.14 7.88
CA ALA A 80 -2.93 -11.54 8.31
C ALA A 80 -2.06 -12.45 7.44
N ALA A 81 -1.91 -12.14 6.15
CA ALA A 81 -1.04 -12.85 5.22
C ALA A 81 0.45 -12.58 5.50
N ASP A 82 0.82 -11.34 5.83
CA ASP A 82 2.20 -10.97 6.21
C ASP A 82 2.31 -10.60 7.70
N LYS A 83 2.68 -11.61 8.51
CA LYS A 83 2.91 -11.44 9.96
C LYS A 83 4.09 -10.54 10.31
N ASN A 84 5.00 -10.28 9.36
CA ASN A 84 6.16 -9.42 9.56
C ASN A 84 5.91 -7.98 9.09
N MET A 85 4.77 -7.69 8.45
CA MET A 85 4.41 -6.36 7.96
C MET A 85 4.59 -5.26 9.03
N LEU A 86 4.17 -5.52 10.27
CA LEU A 86 4.28 -4.55 11.38
C LEU A 86 5.69 -4.47 11.98
N LYS A 87 6.70 -5.18 11.46
CA LYS A 87 8.11 -5.02 11.83
C LYS A 87 8.81 -3.95 10.97
N GLY A 88 8.33 -3.71 9.75
CA GLY A 88 8.88 -2.71 8.82
C GLY A 88 8.21 -1.34 8.93
N ASP A 89 8.67 -0.41 8.09
CA ASP A 89 8.04 0.90 7.92
C ASP A 89 6.95 0.83 6.85
N ILE A 90 5.83 1.53 7.10
CA ILE A 90 4.66 1.52 6.23
C ILE A 90 4.57 2.84 5.46
N TYR A 91 4.54 2.73 4.13
CA TYR A 91 4.39 3.87 3.22
C TYR A 91 3.06 3.74 2.48
N ILE A 92 2.21 4.75 2.59
CA ILE A 92 0.84 4.73 2.04
C ILE A 92 0.68 5.92 1.11
N ALA A 93 0.22 5.67 -0.12
CA ALA A 93 -0.11 6.75 -1.03
C ALA A 93 -1.35 6.46 -1.86
N GLY A 94 -2.20 7.47 -2.04
CA GLY A 94 -3.49 7.31 -2.70
C GLY A 94 -4.44 8.48 -2.46
N PRO A 95 -5.73 8.31 -2.78
CA PRO A 95 -6.76 9.29 -2.45
C PRO A 95 -6.83 9.56 -0.95
N GLU A 96 -7.08 10.82 -0.58
CA GLU A 96 -7.09 11.29 0.82
C GLU A 96 -7.93 10.42 1.76
N ASP A 97 -9.17 10.11 1.39
CA ASP A 97 -10.07 9.25 2.19
C ASP A 97 -9.47 7.86 2.47
N ALA A 98 -8.97 7.18 1.44
CA ALA A 98 -8.40 5.84 1.58
C ALA A 98 -7.10 5.87 2.40
N VAL A 99 -6.26 6.89 2.20
CA VAL A 99 -5.01 7.07 2.97
C VAL A 99 -5.32 7.28 4.45
N ASN A 100 -6.31 8.11 4.79
CA ASN A 100 -6.69 8.35 6.18
C ASN A 100 -7.19 7.08 6.88
N VAL A 101 -8.00 6.26 6.19
CA VAL A 101 -8.48 4.97 6.72
C VAL A 101 -7.30 4.00 6.92
N ALA A 102 -6.42 3.87 5.93
CA ALA A 102 -5.27 2.97 6.02
C ALA A 102 -4.26 3.40 7.09
N GLU A 103 -3.99 4.70 7.21
CA GLU A 103 -3.15 5.24 8.27
C GLU A 103 -3.73 4.94 9.66
N GLY A 104 -5.03 5.22 9.86
CA GLY A 104 -5.72 4.94 11.11
C GLY A 104 -5.67 3.45 11.48
N PHE A 105 -5.80 2.56 10.49
CA PHE A 105 -5.68 1.12 10.68
C PHE A 105 -4.30 0.73 11.26
N PHE A 106 -3.20 1.15 10.64
CA PHE A 106 -1.86 0.77 11.08
C PHE A 106 -1.46 1.41 12.42
N LEU A 107 -1.85 2.66 12.66
CA LEU A 107 -1.69 3.29 13.96
C LEU A 107 -2.49 2.55 15.05
N GLY A 108 -3.72 2.12 14.74
CA GLY A 108 -4.56 1.31 15.62
C GLY A 108 -3.98 -0.08 15.94
N LYS A 109 -3.15 -0.64 15.05
CA LYS A 109 -2.38 -1.87 15.29
C LYS A 109 -1.12 -1.65 16.15
N GLY A 110 -0.84 -0.41 16.55
CA GLY A 110 0.25 -0.07 17.48
C GLY A 110 1.54 0.41 16.81
N LEU A 111 1.56 0.65 15.49
CA LEU A 111 2.71 1.30 14.88
C LEU A 111 2.83 2.76 15.35
N PRO A 112 4.04 3.24 15.68
CA PRO A 112 4.26 4.66 15.95
C PRO A 112 4.16 5.46 14.65
N LYS A 113 3.74 6.73 14.76
CA LYS A 113 3.62 7.66 13.62
C LYS A 113 4.92 7.84 12.84
N THR A 114 6.07 7.67 13.48
CA THR A 114 7.39 7.76 12.84
C THR A 114 7.66 6.62 11.83
N ARG A 115 6.87 5.55 11.88
CA ARG A 115 6.97 4.38 11.00
C ARG A 115 5.79 4.27 10.02
N VAL A 116 4.93 5.28 9.96
CA VAL A 116 3.80 5.35 9.03
C VAL A 116 3.90 6.67 8.27
N ALA A 117 4.36 6.60 7.03
CA ALA A 117 4.49 7.75 6.13
C ALA A 117 3.35 7.75 5.11
N VAL A 118 2.74 8.92 4.90
CA VAL A 118 1.58 9.08 4.02
C VAL A 118 1.78 10.16 2.96
N ALA A 119 1.27 9.90 1.76
CA ALA A 119 1.19 10.86 0.66
C ALA A 119 -0.20 10.81 0.01
N SER A 120 -1.05 11.79 0.32
CA SER A 120 -2.41 11.86 -0.23
C SER A 120 -2.51 12.76 -1.46
N VAL A 121 -3.47 12.45 -2.32
CA VAL A 121 -3.92 13.32 -3.41
C VAL A 121 -5.43 13.55 -3.29
N LYS A 122 -5.86 14.76 -3.61
CA LYS A 122 -7.28 15.12 -3.67
C LYS A 122 -7.96 14.55 -4.92
#